data_AF-A0A420W3T0-F1
#
_entry.id   AF-A0A420W3T0-F1
#
_cell.length_a   1.000
_cell.length_b   1.000
_cell.length_c   1.000
_cell.angle_alpha   90.00
_cell.angle_beta   90.00
_cell.angle_gamma   90.00
#
_symmetry.space_group_name_H-M   'P 1'
#
loop_
_entity.id
_entity.type
_entity.pdbx_description
1 polymer ?
#
loop_
_entity_poly.entity_id
_entity_poly.type
_entity_poly.pdbx_seq_one_letter_code
_entity_poly.pdbx_strand_id
1 'polypeptide(L)'
;MKRNIVYLIFFALLLIGSSCDKKRDRFFEDNPTERLNTAVDEAFNILKSQKNGWTMQYFPSSDLEYGGYNLFVNFRTDENVEFQADYIPYLIEPDYSTQSSTYKVYPGAGPILTFDTWNEIMHFFALPGAYTGEGAVDSGTQGDFEFLVIKATADSVILQGRKTLNRIVMLPIKSTPATFIEKMQKNAAKFDSFEDYMVEVGGETYDAYFISDLKRAFVFDDPEDENIYSYVYTETGLEFYKEFSIKGVKVKKMTYVNPTTGYPNGYFENPEKTVKYIPVG
;
A
#
# COMPACT_ATOMS: atom_id res chain seq x y z
N MET A 1 -3.91 35.28 -64.55
CA MET A 1 -2.97 35.44 -63.41
C MET A 1 -3.51 36.32 -62.28
N LYS A 2 -4.14 37.48 -62.54
CA LYS A 2 -4.67 38.38 -61.47
C LYS A 2 -5.74 37.75 -60.56
N ARG A 3 -6.60 36.87 -61.08
CA ARG A 3 -7.69 36.23 -60.30
C ARG A 3 -7.17 35.23 -59.26
N ASN A 4 -6.04 34.57 -59.50
CA ASN A 4 -5.45 33.60 -58.57
C ASN A 4 -4.68 34.28 -57.42
N ILE A 5 -4.13 35.47 -57.68
CA ILE A 5 -3.48 36.31 -56.64
C ILE A 5 -4.51 36.78 -55.61
N VAL A 6 -5.74 37.11 -56.03
CA VAL A 6 -6.81 37.54 -55.11
C VAL A 6 -7.19 36.41 -54.15
N TYR A 7 -7.31 35.17 -54.62
CA TYR A 7 -7.60 34.02 -53.77
C TYR A 7 -6.45 33.69 -52.80
N LEU A 8 -5.20 33.83 -53.24
CA LEU A 8 -4.02 33.67 -52.37
C LEU A 8 -3.94 34.74 -51.28
N ILE A 9 -4.28 36.00 -51.61
CA ILE A 9 -4.35 37.09 -50.63
C ILE A 9 -5.50 36.84 -49.64
N PHE A 10 -6.65 36.36 -50.10
CA PHE A 10 -7.78 36.03 -49.22
C PHE A 10 -7.47 34.86 -48.28
N PHE A 11 -6.77 33.84 -48.77
CA PHE A 11 -6.31 32.71 -47.96
C PHE A 11 -5.23 33.12 -46.95
N ALA A 12 -4.31 34.00 -47.34
CA ALA A 12 -3.32 34.57 -46.42
C ALA A 12 -3.97 35.43 -45.33
N LEU A 13 -5.01 36.20 -45.65
CA LEU A 13 -5.79 37.00 -44.69
C LEU A 13 -6.55 36.14 -43.66
N LEU A 14 -7.01 34.95 -44.05
CA LEU A 14 -7.62 33.98 -43.13
C LEU A 14 -6.61 33.37 -42.14
N LEU A 15 -5.32 33.31 -42.49
CA LEU A 15 -4.26 32.77 -41.63
C LEU A 15 -3.78 33.77 -40.56
N ILE A 16 -3.97 35.08 -40.77
CA ILE A 16 -3.53 36.14 -39.83
C ILE A 16 -4.49 36.31 -38.64
N GLY A 17 -5.72 35.78 -38.73
CA GLY A 17 -6.74 35.82 -37.68
C GLY A 17 -6.71 34.64 -36.70
N SER A 18 -5.90 33.60 -36.98
CA SER A 18 -5.78 32.39 -36.15
C SER A 18 -4.66 32.51 -35.11
N SER A 19 -4.29 33.72 -34.70
CA SER A 19 -3.53 33.89 -33.47
C SER A 19 -4.50 33.68 -32.31
N CYS A 20 -4.58 32.44 -31.84
CA CYS A 20 -5.26 32.10 -30.60
C CYS A 20 -4.66 33.00 -29.51
N ASP A 21 -5.40 34.03 -29.11
CA ASP A 21 -4.97 35.02 -28.13
C ASP A 21 -4.51 34.25 -26.87
N LYS A 22 -3.21 34.32 -26.57
CA LYS A 22 -2.59 33.64 -25.43
C LYS A 22 -2.94 34.30 -24.10
N LYS A 23 -3.87 35.26 -24.10
CA LYS A 23 -4.47 35.82 -22.90
C LYS A 23 -5.55 34.88 -22.37
N ARG A 24 -5.14 33.69 -21.94
CA ARG A 24 -5.91 32.98 -20.92
C ARG A 24 -5.43 33.52 -19.58
N ASP A 25 -6.35 34.04 -18.78
CA ASP A 25 -6.05 34.32 -17.38
C ASP A 25 -5.40 33.07 -16.77
N ARG A 26 -4.20 33.25 -16.22
CA ARG A 26 -3.52 32.15 -15.58
C ARG A 26 -4.31 31.80 -14.32
N PHE A 27 -4.86 30.58 -14.27
CA PHE A 27 -5.52 30.05 -13.07
C PHE A 27 -4.55 29.94 -11.87
N PHE A 28 -3.25 29.84 -12.14
CA PHE A 28 -2.18 29.77 -11.15
C PHE A 28 -1.12 30.83 -11.45
N GLU A 29 -0.57 31.47 -10.42
CA GLU A 29 0.49 32.48 -10.59
C GLU A 29 1.78 31.84 -11.13
N ASP A 30 2.16 30.70 -10.55
CA ASP A 30 3.35 29.92 -10.88
C ASP A 30 3.15 29.03 -12.12
N ASN A 31 4.24 28.75 -12.82
CA ASN A 31 4.20 27.84 -13.95
C ASN A 31 4.13 26.36 -13.49
N PRO A 32 3.68 25.42 -14.35
CA PRO A 32 3.52 24.02 -13.96
C PRO A 32 4.79 23.35 -13.41
N THR A 33 5.98 23.72 -13.91
CA THR A 33 7.25 23.16 -13.44
C THR A 33 7.59 23.63 -12.04
N GLU A 34 7.41 24.92 -11.76
CA GLU A 34 7.63 25.48 -10.41
C GLU A 34 6.73 24.78 -9.40
N ARG A 35 5.43 24.65 -9.69
CA ARG A 35 4.47 23.98 -8.81
C ARG A 35 4.83 22.52 -8.54
N LEU A 36 5.31 21.79 -9.55
CA LEU A 36 5.72 20.40 -9.40
C LEU A 36 6.96 20.29 -8.51
N ASN A 37 7.95 21.15 -8.70
CA ASN A 37 9.15 21.16 -7.85
C ASN A 37 8.81 21.52 -6.41
N THR A 38 7.92 22.50 -6.18
CA THR A 38 7.42 22.82 -4.84
C THR A 38 6.75 21.59 -4.19
N ALA A 39 5.89 20.88 -4.92
CA ALA A 39 5.26 19.67 -4.39
C ALA A 39 6.26 18.55 -4.07
N VAL A 40 7.34 18.42 -4.87
CA VAL A 40 8.44 17.49 -4.60
C VAL A 40 9.17 17.85 -3.32
N ASP A 41 9.54 19.12 -3.15
CA ASP A 41 10.23 19.60 -1.95
C ASP A 41 9.36 19.47 -0.70
N GLU A 42 8.06 19.77 -0.79
CA GLU A 42 7.10 19.59 0.30
C GLU A 42 6.97 18.13 0.70
N ALA A 43 6.81 17.22 -0.26
CA ALA A 43 6.73 15.79 0.00
C ALA A 43 8.00 15.27 0.68
N PHE A 44 9.18 15.63 0.16
CA PHE A 44 10.47 15.26 0.72
C PHE A 44 10.62 15.72 2.18
N ASN A 45 10.29 16.98 2.46
CA ASN A 45 10.36 17.53 3.81
C ASN A 45 9.38 16.87 4.78
N ILE A 46 8.15 16.56 4.34
CA ILE A 46 7.17 15.85 5.17
C ILE A 46 7.67 14.44 5.51
N LEU A 47 8.16 13.67 4.54
CA LEU A 47 8.66 12.30 4.77
C LEU A 47 9.73 12.27 5.88
N LYS A 48 10.62 13.26 5.90
CA LYS A 48 11.67 13.41 6.92
C LYS A 48 11.23 14.02 8.24
N SER A 49 10.06 14.65 8.29
CA SER A 49 9.60 15.39 9.49
C SER A 49 9.31 14.49 10.69
N GLN A 50 9.07 13.20 10.46
CA GLN A 50 8.70 12.24 11.51
C GLN A 50 9.95 11.54 12.08
N LYS A 51 10.35 11.93 13.30
CA LYS A 51 11.56 11.42 13.97
C LYS A 51 11.63 9.88 14.08
N ASN A 52 10.50 9.24 14.33
CA ASN A 52 10.41 7.78 14.48
C ASN A 52 10.04 7.08 13.16
N GLY A 53 9.88 7.83 12.07
CA GLY A 53 9.43 7.33 10.79
C GLY A 53 7.91 7.12 10.70
N TRP A 54 7.54 6.29 9.75
CA TRP A 54 6.17 6.01 9.34
C TRP A 54 5.89 4.51 9.36
N THR A 55 4.69 4.11 9.75
CA THR A 55 4.14 2.79 9.42
C THR A 55 3.49 2.89 8.04
N MET A 56 4.10 2.24 7.06
CA MET A 56 3.64 2.11 5.68
C MET A 56 2.85 0.80 5.52
N GLN A 57 1.55 0.92 5.33
CA GLN A 57 0.66 -0.22 5.05
C GLN A 57 0.77 -0.58 3.56
N TYR A 58 1.57 -1.59 3.26
CA TYR A 58 1.98 -1.99 1.93
C TYR A 58 1.24 -3.23 1.44
N PHE A 59 0.84 -3.23 0.17
CA PHE A 59 0.05 -4.30 -0.46
C PHE A 59 0.61 -4.58 -1.86
N PRO A 60 1.37 -5.68 -2.04
CA PRO A 60 1.84 -6.10 -3.35
C PRO A 60 0.72 -6.73 -4.19
N SER A 61 0.94 -6.83 -5.50
CA SER A 61 -0.03 -7.22 -6.54
C SER A 61 -1.28 -6.35 -6.64
N SER A 62 -1.74 -6.07 -7.86
CA SER A 62 -2.97 -5.29 -8.09
C SER A 62 -4.23 -5.97 -7.55
N ASP A 63 -4.19 -7.30 -7.42
CA ASP A 63 -5.37 -8.10 -7.03
C ASP A 63 -5.39 -8.36 -5.51
N LEU A 64 -4.36 -7.90 -4.79
CA LEU A 64 -4.21 -7.94 -3.33
C LEU A 64 -4.06 -9.36 -2.74
N GLU A 65 -3.91 -10.38 -3.57
CA GLU A 65 -3.87 -11.81 -3.23
C GLU A 65 -2.76 -12.22 -2.27
N TYR A 66 -1.72 -11.39 -2.14
CA TYR A 66 -0.59 -11.64 -1.23
C TYR A 66 -0.70 -10.93 0.12
N GLY A 67 -1.81 -10.25 0.40
CA GLY A 67 -2.06 -9.65 1.71
C GLY A 67 -1.34 -8.33 1.97
N GLY A 68 -1.48 -7.82 3.20
CA GLY A 68 -0.91 -6.56 3.63
C GLY A 68 0.22 -6.69 4.65
N TYR A 69 1.18 -5.77 4.58
CA TYR A 69 2.36 -5.73 5.43
C TYR A 69 2.54 -4.35 6.03
N ASN A 70 2.96 -4.29 7.30
CA ASN A 70 3.38 -3.03 7.90
C ASN A 70 4.89 -2.90 7.76
N LEU A 71 5.33 -1.99 6.89
CA LEU A 71 6.73 -1.61 6.77
C LEU A 71 6.97 -0.37 7.64
N PHE A 72 7.99 -0.40 8.48
CA PHE A 72 8.37 0.72 9.35
C PHE A 72 9.51 1.46 8.67
N VAL A 73 9.18 2.61 8.08
CA VAL A 73 10.06 3.37 7.18
C VAL A 73 10.56 4.62 7.87
N ASN A 74 11.87 4.72 8.11
CA ASN A 74 12.48 5.85 8.79
C ASN A 74 13.51 6.56 7.90
N PHE A 75 13.17 7.76 7.44
CA PHE A 75 14.03 8.59 6.61
C PHE A 75 15.09 9.27 7.49
N ARG A 76 16.27 8.63 7.59
CA ARG A 76 17.36 9.03 8.51
C ARG A 76 18.10 10.27 8.06
N THR A 77 18.36 10.37 6.75
CA THR A 77 19.09 11.49 6.15
C THR A 77 18.40 11.93 4.85
N ASP A 78 19.04 12.81 4.09
CA ASP A 78 18.56 13.25 2.78
C ASP A 78 18.57 12.13 1.74
N GLU A 79 19.38 11.09 1.97
CA GLU A 79 19.58 10.00 1.01
C GLU A 79 19.22 8.64 1.61
N ASN A 80 19.40 8.44 2.92
CA ASN A 80 19.25 7.14 3.57
C ASN A 80 17.90 6.98 4.27
N VAL A 81 17.35 5.78 4.12
CA VAL A 81 16.11 5.32 4.77
C VAL A 81 16.35 3.93 5.34
N GLU A 82 15.79 3.68 6.53
CA GLU A 82 15.80 2.37 7.17
C GLU A 82 14.41 1.76 7.15
N PHE A 83 14.38 0.43 7.04
CA PHE A 83 13.19 -0.40 7.01
C PHE A 83 13.26 -1.43 8.12
N GLN A 84 12.12 -1.64 8.76
CA GLN A 84 11.78 -2.87 9.48
C GLN A 84 10.40 -3.32 9.01
N ALA A 85 9.94 -4.52 9.37
CA ALA A 85 8.61 -4.99 9.01
C ALA A 85 7.96 -5.80 10.14
N ASP A 86 6.64 -5.93 10.09
CA ASP A 86 5.85 -6.80 10.97
C ASP A 86 5.93 -8.29 10.59
N TYR A 87 6.74 -8.61 9.58
CA TYR A 87 7.15 -9.94 9.17
C TYR A 87 8.66 -9.92 8.91
N ILE A 88 9.30 -11.09 8.93
CA ILE A 88 10.72 -11.22 8.58
C ILE A 88 10.79 -12.16 7.37
N PRO A 89 11.14 -11.66 6.16
CA PRO A 89 11.44 -12.53 5.03
C PRO A 89 12.49 -13.56 5.43
N TYR A 90 12.36 -14.81 4.98
CA TYR A 90 13.31 -15.87 5.35
C TYR A 90 14.75 -15.61 4.89
N LEU A 91 14.93 -14.71 3.93
CA LEU A 91 16.23 -14.26 3.44
C LEU A 91 16.99 -13.40 4.47
N ILE A 92 16.28 -12.86 5.47
CA ILE A 92 16.81 -11.97 6.50
C ILE A 92 17.05 -12.75 7.79
N GLU A 93 18.29 -12.74 8.28
CA GLU A 93 18.60 -13.21 9.62
C GLU A 93 17.90 -12.33 10.69
N PRO A 94 17.25 -12.89 11.73
CA PRO A 94 16.41 -12.12 12.65
C PRO A 94 17.13 -10.95 13.37
N ASP A 95 18.42 -11.08 13.66
CA ASP A 95 19.27 -10.04 14.23
C ASP A 95 19.62 -8.91 13.24
N TYR A 96 19.40 -9.11 11.95
CA TYR A 96 19.53 -8.14 10.86
C TYR A 96 18.18 -7.64 10.32
N SER A 97 17.13 -7.66 11.14
CA SER A 97 15.77 -7.21 10.79
C SER A 97 15.63 -5.71 10.49
N THR A 98 16.70 -4.94 10.59
CA THR A 98 16.77 -3.56 10.09
C THR A 98 17.58 -3.51 8.80
N GLN A 99 16.96 -3.05 7.72
CA GLN A 99 17.55 -2.98 6.38
C GLN A 99 17.61 -1.53 5.89
N SER A 100 18.72 -1.13 5.27
CA SER A 100 18.91 0.23 4.75
C SER A 100 18.69 0.28 3.25
N SER A 101 18.20 1.42 2.77
CA SER A 101 18.15 1.76 1.35
C SER A 101 18.50 3.23 1.14
N THR A 102 18.68 3.65 -0.11
CA THR A 102 18.63 5.05 -0.51
C THR A 102 17.28 5.39 -1.10
N TYR A 103 16.80 6.61 -0.91
CA TYR A 103 15.55 7.08 -1.51
C TYR A 103 15.72 8.41 -2.24
N LYS A 104 14.78 8.69 -3.14
CA LYS A 104 14.63 10.00 -3.78
C LYS A 104 13.18 10.38 -3.90
N VAL A 105 12.91 11.68 -3.93
CA VAL A 105 11.64 12.24 -4.39
C VAL A 105 11.92 13.08 -5.62
N TYR A 106 11.29 12.76 -6.76
CA TYR A 106 11.58 13.41 -8.03
C TYR A 106 10.30 13.77 -8.82
N PRO A 107 10.37 14.74 -9.75
CA PRO A 107 9.21 15.17 -10.52
C PRO A 107 8.79 14.15 -11.59
N GLY A 108 7.49 13.85 -11.66
CA GLY A 108 6.86 13.05 -12.72
C GLY A 108 5.42 13.48 -12.99
N ALA A 109 4.45 12.57 -12.93
CA ALA A 109 3.01 12.90 -12.95
C ALA A 109 2.54 13.66 -11.67
N GLY A 110 3.44 13.73 -10.70
CA GLY A 110 3.39 14.38 -9.39
C GLY A 110 4.75 14.09 -8.73
N PRO A 111 4.91 14.32 -7.42
CA PRO A 111 6.10 13.83 -6.72
C PRO A 111 6.14 12.31 -6.73
N ILE A 112 7.27 11.71 -7.11
CA ILE A 112 7.48 10.26 -7.10
C ILE A 112 8.53 9.93 -6.06
N LEU A 113 8.16 9.10 -5.08
CA LEU A 113 9.06 8.49 -4.11
C LEU A 113 9.58 7.16 -4.66
N THR A 114 10.90 6.97 -4.65
CA THR A 114 11.56 5.70 -5.03
C THR A 114 12.54 5.25 -3.95
N PHE A 115 12.72 3.94 -3.85
CA PHE A 115 13.78 3.30 -3.07
C PHE A 115 14.76 2.62 -4.03
N ASP A 116 15.99 3.14 -4.11
CA ASP A 116 16.89 2.88 -5.24
C ASP A 116 17.93 1.79 -4.97
N THR A 117 18.41 1.65 -3.73
CA THR A 117 19.39 0.59 -3.40
C THR A 117 18.69 -0.61 -2.80
N TRP A 118 19.17 -1.79 -3.21
CA TRP A 118 18.68 -3.07 -2.71
C TRP A 118 18.56 -3.08 -1.19
N ASN A 119 17.41 -3.54 -0.71
CA ASN A 119 17.14 -3.85 0.68
C ASN A 119 16.13 -5.00 0.72
N GLU A 120 16.32 -5.93 1.65
CA GLU A 120 15.61 -7.20 1.66
C GLU A 120 14.16 -7.12 2.16
N ILE A 121 13.69 -5.95 2.62
CA ILE A 121 12.31 -5.77 3.11
C ILE A 121 11.40 -5.20 2.02
N MET A 122 11.77 -4.09 1.39
CA MET A 122 10.97 -3.45 0.35
C MET A 122 11.08 -4.21 -0.98
N HIS A 123 12.29 -4.64 -1.36
CA HIS A 123 12.50 -5.26 -2.67
C HIS A 123 12.17 -6.76 -2.70
N PHE A 124 11.92 -7.39 -1.54
CA PHE A 124 11.42 -8.76 -1.44
C PHE A 124 10.23 -9.00 -2.36
N PHE A 125 9.27 -8.08 -2.36
CA PHE A 125 8.03 -8.22 -3.13
C PHE A 125 8.22 -8.09 -4.65
N ALA A 126 9.37 -7.57 -5.09
CA ALA A 126 9.71 -7.42 -6.51
C ALA A 126 10.61 -8.56 -7.03
N LEU A 127 11.12 -9.43 -6.16
CA LEU A 127 11.89 -10.59 -6.57
C LEU A 127 11.02 -11.65 -7.23
N PRO A 128 11.55 -12.42 -8.20
CA PRO A 128 10.89 -13.63 -8.68
C PRO A 128 10.63 -14.62 -7.54
N GLY A 129 9.49 -15.33 -7.60
CA GLY A 129 9.08 -16.31 -6.58
C GLY A 129 10.10 -17.44 -6.39
N ALA A 130 10.89 -17.75 -7.42
CA ALA A 130 12.00 -18.70 -7.32
C ALA A 130 13.04 -18.35 -6.23
N TYR A 131 13.15 -17.07 -5.85
CA TYR A 131 14.07 -16.58 -4.81
C TYR A 131 13.40 -16.29 -3.48
N THR A 132 12.07 -16.28 -3.41
CA THR A 132 11.31 -15.89 -2.22
C THR A 132 10.39 -17.00 -1.71
N GLY A 133 10.14 -18.04 -2.50
CA GLY A 133 9.06 -19.00 -2.23
C GLY A 133 7.65 -18.41 -2.37
N GLU A 134 7.52 -17.11 -2.63
CA GLU A 134 6.25 -16.38 -2.62
C GLU A 134 5.87 -15.90 -4.02
N GLY A 135 4.62 -16.17 -4.40
CA GLY A 135 4.07 -15.76 -5.68
C GLY A 135 4.61 -16.51 -6.89
N ALA A 136 4.40 -15.94 -8.08
CA ALA A 136 4.76 -16.63 -9.33
C ALA A 136 6.29 -16.76 -9.48
N VAL A 137 6.73 -17.87 -10.08
CA VAL A 137 8.16 -18.23 -10.20
C VAL A 137 9.01 -17.10 -10.82
N ASP A 138 8.47 -16.38 -11.80
CA ASP A 138 9.15 -15.35 -12.58
C ASP A 138 8.83 -13.91 -12.13
N SER A 139 7.63 -13.65 -11.59
CA SER A 139 7.18 -12.30 -11.22
C SER A 139 7.01 -12.05 -9.72
N GLY A 140 7.16 -13.10 -8.90
CA GLY A 140 6.96 -13.08 -7.45
C GLY A 140 5.59 -12.54 -7.07
N THR A 141 5.56 -11.71 -6.02
CA THR A 141 4.34 -11.06 -5.52
C THR A 141 4.03 -9.72 -6.20
N GLN A 142 4.82 -9.34 -7.21
CA GLN A 142 4.57 -8.18 -8.07
C GLN A 142 4.58 -6.81 -7.36
N GLY A 143 5.34 -6.67 -6.28
CA GLY A 143 5.45 -5.45 -5.50
C GLY A 143 6.01 -4.22 -6.23
N ASP A 144 5.65 -3.05 -5.71
CA ASP A 144 6.20 -1.74 -6.04
C ASP A 144 7.37 -1.36 -5.13
N PHE A 145 8.32 -0.59 -5.67
CA PHE A 145 9.32 0.18 -4.92
C PHE A 145 9.37 1.66 -5.38
N GLU A 146 8.49 2.04 -6.32
CA GLU A 146 8.25 3.41 -6.76
C GLU A 146 6.77 3.79 -6.55
N PHE A 147 6.54 4.98 -6.02
CA PHE A 147 5.23 5.43 -5.57
C PHE A 147 4.95 6.87 -5.98
N LEU A 148 3.77 7.11 -6.56
CA LEU A 148 3.25 8.46 -6.71
C LEU A 148 2.78 8.98 -5.34
N VAL A 149 3.28 10.14 -4.92
CA VAL A 149 2.82 10.81 -3.70
C VAL A 149 1.54 11.58 -4.02
N ILE A 150 0.41 11.05 -3.56
CA ILE A 150 -0.92 11.66 -3.76
C ILE A 150 -1.15 12.80 -2.77
N LYS A 151 -0.69 12.62 -1.52
CA LYS A 151 -0.81 13.60 -0.45
C LYS A 151 0.33 13.41 0.53
N ALA A 152 0.96 14.49 0.98
CA ALA A 152 1.94 14.45 2.06
C ALA A 152 1.59 15.51 3.12
N THR A 153 1.29 15.07 4.34
CA THR A 153 1.01 15.92 5.50
C THR A 153 1.65 15.32 6.75
N ALA A 154 1.79 16.11 7.82
CA ALA A 154 2.34 15.60 9.09
C ALA A 154 1.51 14.44 9.69
N ASP A 155 0.20 14.41 9.44
CA ASP A 155 -0.71 13.39 9.98
C ASP A 155 -0.71 12.10 9.16
N SER A 156 -0.45 12.19 7.85
CA SER A 156 -0.43 11.05 6.94
C SER A 156 0.21 11.39 5.61
N VAL A 157 0.84 10.39 4.99
CA VAL A 157 1.23 10.42 3.58
C VAL A 157 0.46 9.32 2.84
N ILE A 158 -0.18 9.69 1.73
CA ILE A 158 -0.92 8.79 0.86
C ILE A 158 -0.13 8.61 -0.42
N LEU A 159 0.16 7.35 -0.73
CA LEU A 159 0.95 6.92 -1.86
C LEU A 159 0.08 6.07 -2.81
N GLN A 160 0.52 5.97 -4.06
CA GLN A 160 0.00 5.01 -5.02
C GLN A 160 1.16 4.25 -5.68
N GLY A 161 1.11 2.92 -5.67
CA GLY A 161 2.07 2.08 -6.40
C GLY A 161 2.07 2.40 -7.90
N ARG A 162 3.24 2.43 -8.53
CA ARG A 162 3.37 2.77 -9.96
C ARG A 162 3.01 1.60 -10.88
N LYS A 163 3.25 0.37 -10.42
CA LYS A 163 2.93 -0.90 -11.08
C LYS A 163 1.55 -1.40 -10.66
N THR A 164 1.30 -1.54 -9.36
CA THR A 164 0.04 -2.13 -8.86
C THR A 164 -1.14 -1.17 -8.87
N LEU A 165 -0.87 0.14 -8.88
CA LEU A 165 -1.86 1.20 -8.66
C LEU A 165 -2.55 1.16 -7.28
N ASN A 166 -2.08 0.30 -6.36
CA ASN A 166 -2.60 0.19 -5.01
C ASN A 166 -2.35 1.46 -4.20
N ARG A 167 -3.32 1.82 -3.37
CA ARG A 167 -3.24 2.91 -2.42
C ARG A 167 -2.51 2.45 -1.17
N ILE A 168 -1.44 3.15 -0.83
CA ILE A 168 -0.62 2.88 0.35
C ILE A 168 -0.74 4.05 1.32
N VAL A 169 -0.82 3.75 2.61
CA VAL A 169 -0.94 4.75 3.67
C VAL A 169 0.27 4.70 4.57
N MET A 170 0.87 5.84 4.82
CA MET A 170 1.89 6.04 5.83
C MET A 170 1.33 6.84 6.99
N LEU A 171 1.40 6.28 8.19
CA LEU A 171 0.97 6.91 9.44
C LEU A 171 2.19 7.15 10.35
N PRO A 172 2.26 8.30 11.05
CA PRO A 172 3.42 8.64 11.86
C PRO A 172 3.54 7.72 13.08
N ILE A 173 4.76 7.28 13.38
CA ILE A 173 5.01 6.39 14.53
C ILE A 173 5.22 7.24 15.79
N LYS A 174 4.32 7.09 16.77
CA LYS A 174 4.35 7.91 18.01
C LYS A 174 5.48 7.53 18.97
N SER A 175 5.94 6.28 18.95
CA SER A 175 7.01 5.76 19.83
C SER A 175 7.99 4.90 19.04
N THR A 176 8.84 4.09 19.69
CA THR A 176 9.81 3.24 19.00
C THR A 176 9.11 2.12 18.20
N PRO A 177 9.50 1.87 16.94
CA PRO A 177 8.89 0.84 16.08
C PRO A 177 8.87 -0.57 16.70
N ALA A 178 9.93 -0.93 17.44
CA ALA A 178 10.11 -2.25 18.03
C ALA A 178 8.89 -2.74 18.84
N THR A 179 8.26 -1.84 19.61
CA THR A 179 7.08 -2.19 20.42
C THR A 179 5.84 -2.51 19.58
N PHE A 180 5.68 -1.84 18.43
CA PHE A 180 4.58 -2.12 17.49
C PHE A 180 4.82 -3.42 16.75
N ILE A 181 6.05 -3.60 16.24
CA ILE A 181 6.49 -4.81 15.52
C ILE A 181 6.24 -6.05 16.39
N GLU A 182 6.73 -6.05 17.64
CA GLU A 182 6.59 -7.19 18.54
C GLU A 182 5.11 -7.55 18.80
N LYS A 183 4.24 -6.54 18.98
CA LYS A 183 2.80 -6.77 19.18
C LYS A 183 2.13 -7.33 17.93
N MET A 184 2.45 -6.77 16.76
CA MET A 184 1.90 -7.24 15.48
C MET A 184 2.35 -8.67 15.18
N GLN A 185 3.63 -8.99 15.38
CA GLN A 185 4.18 -10.35 15.23
C GLN A 185 3.53 -11.33 16.21
N LYS A 186 3.31 -10.94 17.48
CA LYS A 186 2.58 -11.77 18.44
C LYS A 186 1.13 -12.00 18.03
N ASN A 187 0.47 -11.01 17.44
CA ASN A 187 -0.89 -11.18 16.93
C ASN A 187 -0.93 -12.09 15.70
N ALA A 188 0.04 -11.94 14.80
CA ALA A 188 0.23 -12.81 13.66
C ALA A 188 0.44 -14.26 14.10
N ALA A 189 1.36 -14.50 15.04
CA ALA A 189 1.66 -15.84 15.55
C ALA A 189 0.49 -16.54 16.26
N LYS A 190 -0.51 -15.81 16.78
CA LYS A 190 -1.74 -16.41 17.33
C LYS A 190 -2.64 -17.00 16.26
N PHE A 191 -2.42 -16.62 15.01
CA PHE A 191 -3.28 -16.96 13.89
C PHE A 191 -2.53 -17.82 12.88
N ASP A 192 -1.36 -17.39 12.41
CA ASP A 192 -0.59 -18.02 11.34
C ASP A 192 -0.18 -19.48 11.63
N SER A 193 -0.23 -19.92 12.90
CA SER A 193 0.09 -21.31 13.31
C SER A 193 -0.97 -22.35 12.95
N PHE A 194 -2.17 -21.93 12.56
CA PHE A 194 -3.27 -22.83 12.20
C PHE A 194 -3.31 -23.08 10.69
N GLU A 195 -3.79 -24.25 10.27
CA GLU A 195 -3.90 -24.60 8.85
C GLU A 195 -5.29 -24.33 8.27
N ASP A 196 -6.33 -24.55 9.07
CA ASP A 196 -7.72 -24.42 8.65
C ASP A 196 -8.37 -23.22 9.33
N TYR A 197 -9.30 -22.57 8.63
CA TYR A 197 -9.98 -21.37 9.13
C TYR A 197 -11.44 -21.36 8.71
N MET A 198 -12.24 -20.59 9.44
CA MET A 198 -13.65 -20.39 9.12
C MET A 198 -14.05 -18.93 9.30
N VAL A 199 -15.06 -18.50 8.54
CA VAL A 199 -15.77 -17.24 8.73
C VAL A 199 -17.19 -17.53 9.20
N GLU A 200 -17.57 -17.00 10.35
CA GLU A 200 -18.98 -16.96 10.78
C GLU A 200 -19.56 -15.59 10.45
N VAL A 201 -20.66 -15.56 9.69
CA VAL A 201 -21.39 -14.34 9.35
C VAL A 201 -22.84 -14.68 9.04
N GLY A 202 -23.79 -13.84 9.47
CA GLY A 202 -25.21 -14.02 9.14
C GLY A 202 -25.85 -15.29 9.73
N GLY A 203 -25.21 -15.96 10.68
CA GLY A 203 -25.66 -17.24 11.24
C GLY A 203 -25.20 -18.48 10.46
N GLU A 204 -24.42 -18.29 9.40
CA GLU A 204 -23.78 -19.35 8.63
C GLU A 204 -22.28 -19.40 8.92
N THR A 205 -21.64 -20.50 8.53
CA THR A 205 -20.20 -20.72 8.68
C THR A 205 -19.64 -21.23 7.37
N TYR A 206 -18.56 -20.60 6.91
CA TYR A 206 -17.87 -20.93 5.68
C TYR A 206 -16.42 -21.27 5.97
N ASP A 207 -15.87 -22.26 5.29
CA ASP A 207 -14.43 -22.53 5.34
C ASP A 207 -13.67 -21.38 4.69
N ALA A 208 -12.52 -21.01 5.22
CA ALA A 208 -11.67 -19.95 4.72
C ALA A 208 -10.28 -20.46 4.37
N TYR A 209 -9.75 -20.01 3.24
CA TYR A 209 -8.49 -20.47 2.68
C TYR A 209 -7.59 -19.29 2.33
N PHE A 210 -6.28 -19.48 2.47
CA PHE A 210 -5.28 -18.51 2.06
C PHE A 210 -4.76 -18.81 0.66
N ILE A 211 -4.50 -17.74 -0.09
CA ILE A 211 -3.89 -17.81 -1.42
C ILE A 211 -2.36 -17.77 -1.32
N SER A 212 -1.81 -17.27 -0.21
CA SER A 212 -0.37 -17.16 0.04
C SER A 212 0.05 -17.78 1.37
N ASP A 213 1.30 -18.24 1.42
CA ASP A 213 1.90 -18.90 2.59
C ASP A 213 2.05 -17.94 3.78
N LEU A 214 2.12 -16.63 3.51
CA LEU A 214 2.18 -15.59 4.54
C LEU A 214 0.83 -15.30 5.21
N LYS A 215 -0.26 -15.97 4.80
CA LYS A 215 -1.57 -16.00 5.50
C LYS A 215 -2.12 -14.60 5.84
N ARG A 216 -2.05 -13.67 4.88
CA ARG A 216 -2.48 -12.25 5.04
C ARG A 216 -3.59 -11.79 4.09
N ALA A 217 -4.13 -12.72 3.31
CA ALA A 217 -5.30 -12.54 2.46
C ALA A 217 -6.05 -13.86 2.35
N PHE A 218 -7.32 -13.88 2.74
CA PHE A 218 -8.16 -15.07 2.63
C PHE A 218 -9.29 -14.88 1.62
N VAL A 219 -9.79 -16.01 1.14
CA VAL A 219 -11.10 -16.18 0.51
C VAL A 219 -11.90 -17.15 1.38
N PHE A 220 -13.21 -17.26 1.19
CA PHE A 220 -14.00 -18.29 1.86
C PHE A 220 -14.88 -19.05 0.86
N ASP A 221 -15.25 -20.28 1.21
CA ASP A 221 -16.00 -21.22 0.36
C ASP A 221 -17.44 -20.76 0.16
N ASP A 222 -17.59 -19.74 -0.68
CA ASP A 222 -18.88 -19.21 -1.04
C ASP A 222 -18.93 -18.77 -2.51
N PRO A 223 -19.75 -19.42 -3.34
CA PRO A 223 -19.81 -19.14 -4.76
C PRO A 223 -20.41 -17.75 -5.09
N GLU A 224 -21.04 -17.07 -4.14
CA GLU A 224 -21.55 -15.71 -4.32
C GLU A 224 -20.53 -14.64 -3.87
N ASP A 225 -19.42 -15.04 -3.24
CA ASP A 225 -18.41 -14.13 -2.70
C ASP A 225 -16.99 -14.52 -3.16
N GLU A 226 -16.61 -14.03 -4.33
CA GLU A 226 -15.28 -14.24 -4.92
C GLU A 226 -14.24 -13.18 -4.43
N ASN A 227 -14.52 -12.44 -3.36
CA ASN A 227 -13.62 -11.36 -2.92
C ASN A 227 -12.39 -11.90 -2.20
N ILE A 228 -11.25 -11.24 -2.43
CA ILE A 228 -10.03 -11.43 -1.66
C ILE A 228 -10.00 -10.44 -0.51
N TYR A 229 -9.88 -10.96 0.71
CA TYR A 229 -9.91 -10.20 1.96
C TYR A 229 -8.51 -9.98 2.52
N SER A 230 -7.81 -9.01 1.95
CA SER A 230 -6.42 -8.68 2.31
C SER A 230 -6.34 -7.71 3.48
N TYR A 231 -5.49 -8.01 4.45
CA TYR A 231 -5.35 -7.23 5.68
C TYR A 231 -3.90 -7.03 6.10
N VAL A 232 -3.69 -6.02 6.95
CA VAL A 232 -2.50 -5.86 7.78
C VAL A 232 -2.83 -6.25 9.21
N TYR A 233 -1.84 -6.78 9.95
CA TYR A 233 -1.97 -6.88 11.39
C TYR A 233 -1.92 -5.50 12.04
N THR A 234 -2.61 -5.35 13.16
CA THR A 234 -2.59 -4.17 14.03
C THR A 234 -2.18 -4.60 15.43
N GLU A 235 -1.97 -3.64 16.34
CA GLU A 235 -1.64 -3.95 17.73
C GLU A 235 -2.71 -4.80 18.44
N THR A 236 -3.95 -4.77 17.97
CA THR A 236 -5.10 -5.43 18.62
C THR A 236 -5.81 -6.46 17.75
N GLY A 237 -5.48 -6.56 16.46
CA GLY A 237 -6.12 -7.48 15.54
C GLY A 237 -5.68 -7.28 14.10
N LEU A 238 -6.63 -7.06 13.19
CA LEU A 238 -6.37 -6.83 11.76
C LEU A 238 -7.17 -5.65 11.20
N GLU A 239 -6.64 -5.04 10.15
CA GLU A 239 -7.29 -3.99 9.37
C GLU A 239 -7.21 -4.33 7.89
N PHE A 240 -8.36 -4.42 7.23
CA PHE A 240 -8.45 -4.73 5.81
C PHE A 240 -7.96 -3.55 4.95
N TYR A 241 -7.51 -3.80 3.73
CA TYR A 241 -7.07 -2.77 2.78
C TYR A 241 -8.08 -1.62 2.62
N LYS A 242 -9.36 -1.96 2.45
CA LYS A 242 -10.51 -1.04 2.40
C LYS A 242 -11.65 -1.59 3.25
N GLU A 243 -12.73 -0.82 3.40
CA GLU A 243 -13.98 -1.37 3.95
C GLU A 243 -14.51 -2.39 2.93
N PHE A 244 -14.67 -3.63 3.37
CA PHE A 244 -15.26 -4.71 2.59
C PHE A 244 -16.66 -5.03 3.07
N SER A 245 -17.44 -5.72 2.24
CA SER A 245 -18.75 -6.25 2.61
C SER A 245 -18.69 -7.77 2.61
N ILE A 246 -18.61 -8.39 3.78
CA ILE A 246 -18.68 -9.85 3.93
C ILE A 246 -20.15 -10.19 4.14
N LYS A 247 -20.80 -10.83 3.15
CA LYS A 247 -22.23 -11.17 3.23
C LYS A 247 -23.14 -10.01 3.65
N GLY A 248 -22.93 -8.85 3.01
CA GLY A 248 -23.68 -7.62 3.30
C GLY A 248 -23.30 -6.90 4.59
N VAL A 249 -22.41 -7.46 5.41
CA VAL A 249 -21.88 -6.82 6.62
C VAL A 249 -20.61 -6.04 6.28
N LYS A 250 -20.62 -4.74 6.56
CA LYS A 250 -19.43 -3.89 6.37
C LYS A 250 -18.38 -4.19 7.43
N VAL A 251 -17.16 -4.50 6.99
CA VAL A 251 -16.02 -4.77 7.86
C VAL A 251 -14.79 -4.03 7.35
N LYS A 252 -14.14 -3.27 8.24
CA LYS A 252 -12.85 -2.62 7.99
C LYS A 252 -11.77 -3.09 8.96
N LYS A 253 -12.15 -3.42 10.20
CA LYS A 253 -11.24 -3.83 11.27
C LYS A 253 -11.82 -5.02 12.02
N MET A 254 -10.97 -5.86 12.57
CA MET A 254 -11.35 -6.90 13.51
C MET A 254 -10.37 -6.93 14.68
N THR A 255 -10.84 -7.27 15.87
CA THR A 255 -10.07 -7.34 17.11
C THR A 255 -9.93 -8.79 17.55
N TYR A 256 -8.77 -9.16 18.07
CA TYR A 256 -8.54 -10.49 18.61
C TYR A 256 -9.33 -10.71 19.91
N VAL A 257 -10.04 -11.83 19.96
CA VAL A 257 -10.74 -12.34 21.14
C VAL A 257 -10.01 -13.58 21.65
N ASN A 258 -9.66 -13.57 22.94
CA ASN A 258 -8.96 -14.69 23.58
C ASN A 258 -9.80 -15.98 23.57
N PRO A 259 -9.15 -17.15 23.69
CA PRO A 259 -9.82 -18.44 23.81
C PRO A 259 -10.99 -18.48 24.79
N THR A 260 -12.06 -19.17 24.39
CA THR A 260 -13.26 -19.44 25.20
C THR A 260 -13.67 -20.91 25.05
N THR A 261 -14.69 -21.36 25.80
CA THR A 261 -15.22 -22.72 25.66
C THR A 261 -15.75 -23.01 24.25
N GLY A 262 -16.33 -22.02 23.56
CA GLY A 262 -16.83 -22.18 22.19
C GLY A 262 -15.76 -21.98 21.11
N TYR A 263 -14.69 -21.25 21.43
CA TYR A 263 -13.59 -20.93 20.50
C TYR A 263 -12.25 -21.18 21.21
N PRO A 264 -11.79 -22.44 21.28
CA PRO A 264 -10.61 -22.81 22.06
C PRO A 264 -9.30 -22.19 21.55
N ASN A 265 -9.28 -21.73 20.29
CA ASN A 265 -8.12 -21.09 19.66
C ASN A 265 -8.20 -19.56 19.64
N GLY A 266 -9.27 -18.97 20.21
CA GLY A 266 -9.57 -17.55 20.01
C GLY A 266 -10.11 -17.29 18.59
N TYR A 267 -10.39 -16.02 18.27
CA TYR A 267 -10.88 -15.61 16.95
C TYR A 267 -10.73 -14.10 16.77
N PHE A 268 -10.80 -13.59 15.55
CA PHE A 268 -10.98 -12.16 15.29
C PHE A 268 -12.46 -11.83 15.14
N GLU A 269 -12.89 -10.66 15.64
CA GLU A 269 -14.28 -10.21 15.56
C GLU A 269 -14.36 -8.75 15.11
N ASN A 270 -15.32 -8.41 14.25
CA ASN A 270 -15.58 -7.01 13.89
C ASN A 270 -16.21 -6.23 15.07
N PRO A 271 -16.14 -4.89 15.11
CA PRO A 271 -16.69 -4.08 16.21
C PRO A 271 -18.17 -4.36 16.52
N GLU A 272 -18.96 -4.66 15.50
CA GLU A 272 -20.39 -4.94 15.61
C GLU A 272 -20.70 -6.38 16.09
N LYS A 273 -19.69 -7.25 16.18
CA LYS A 273 -19.81 -8.66 16.63
C LYS A 273 -20.72 -9.52 15.76
N THR A 274 -20.66 -9.28 14.47
CA THR A 274 -21.49 -9.92 13.45
C THR A 274 -20.69 -10.80 12.49
N VAL A 275 -19.37 -10.64 12.48
CA VAL A 275 -18.43 -11.43 11.69
C VAL A 275 -17.32 -11.92 12.60
N LYS A 276 -17.06 -13.22 12.58
CA LYS A 276 -15.89 -13.83 13.21
C LYS A 276 -15.01 -14.48 12.17
N TYR A 277 -13.71 -14.37 12.38
CA TYR A 277 -12.70 -15.10 11.62
C TYR A 277 -11.90 -15.98 12.57
N ILE A 278 -12.04 -17.29 12.38
CA ILE A 278 -11.80 -18.30 13.41
C ILE A 278 -10.72 -19.26 12.89
N PRO A 279 -9.62 -19.45 13.63
CA PRO A 279 -8.69 -20.54 13.36
C PRO A 279 -9.26 -21.87 13.86
N VAL A 280 -9.17 -22.89 13.02
CA VAL A 280 -9.54 -24.28 13.32
C VAL A 280 -8.25 -25.05 13.64
N GLY A 281 -8.30 -25.87 14.69
CA GLY A 281 -7.16 -26.66 15.17
C GLY A 281 -7.28 -28.13 14.83
#